data_AF-A0AB74U373-F1
#
_entry.id   AF-A0AB74U373-F1
#
_cell.length_a   1.000
_cell.length_b   1.000
_cell.length_c   1.000
_cell.angle_alpha   90.00
_cell.angle_beta   90.00
_cell.angle_gamma   90.00
#
_symmetry.space_group_name_H-M   'P 1'
#
loop_
_entity.id
_entity.type
_entity.pdbx_description
1 polymer ?
#
loop_
_entity_poly.entity_id
_entity_poly.type
_entity_poly.pdbx_seq_one_letter_code
_entity_poly.pdbx_strand_id
1 'polypeptide(L)' 'MIASGSAVLDRDGERLAASTGDVLFVPKGMAHRFDTFSADFSTWVLFFGPE' A
#
# COMPACT_ATOMS: atom_id res chain seq x y z
N MET A 1 -6.34 1.34 -0.18
CA MET A 1 -6.75 2.54 0.60
C MET A 1 -6.34 2.31 2.03
N ILE A 2 -5.59 3.23 2.63
CA ILE A 2 -5.21 3.12 4.04
C ILE A 2 -6.40 3.55 4.91
N ALA A 3 -6.90 2.64 5.75
CA ALA A 3 -8.08 2.88 6.58
C ALA A 3 -7.73 3.43 7.96
N SER A 4 -6.58 3.04 8.52
CA SER A 4 -6.03 3.57 9.77
C SER A 4 -4.51 3.45 9.80
N GLY A 5 -3.87 4.27 10.64
CA GLY A 5 -2.43 4.25 10.83
C GLY A 5 -1.60 4.76 9.66
N SER A 6 -0.33 4.34 9.63
CA SER A 6 0.65 4.65 8.60
C SER A 6 1.58 3.47 8.31
N ALA A 7 2.20 3.49 7.14
CA ALA A 7 3.16 2.49 6.68
C ALA A 7 4.12 3.08 5.63
N VAL A 8 5.08 2.27 5.19
CA VAL A 8 5.83 2.48 3.95
C VAL A 8 5.44 1.40 2.95
N LEU A 9 5.01 1.77 1.75
CA LEU A 9 4.88 0.84 0.63
C LEU A 9 6.21 0.78 -0.12
N ASP A 10 6.86 -0.38 -0.13
CA ASP A 10 7.92 -0.71 -1.07
C ASP A 10 7.29 -1.35 -2.31
N ARG A 11 7.45 -0.73 -3.47
CA ARG A 11 7.06 -1.29 -4.77
C ARG A 11 8.26 -1.22 -5.71
N ASP A 12 8.81 -2.39 -6.05
CA ASP A 12 10.00 -2.51 -6.90
C ASP A 12 11.19 -1.62 -6.44
N GLY A 13 11.39 -1.49 -5.12
CA GLY A 13 12.45 -0.67 -4.53
C GLY A 13 12.11 0.82 -4.37
N GLU A 14 10.99 1.29 -4.93
CA GLU A 14 10.46 2.63 -4.65
C GLU A 14 9.71 2.60 -3.32
N ARG A 15 10.15 3.43 -2.36
CA ARG A 15 9.55 3.52 -1.02
C ARG A 15 8.65 4.74 -0.93
N LEU A 16 7.37 4.51 -0.68
CA LEU A 16 6.33 5.54 -0.55
C LEU A 16 5.78 5.58 0.87
N ALA A 17 5.71 6.76 1.46
CA ALA A 17 4.97 6.94 2.71
C ALA A 17 3.46 6.76 2.44
N ALA A 18 2.80 6.04 3.33
CA ALA A 18 1.37 5.76 3.29
C ALA A 18 0.74 6.17 4.61
N SER A 19 -0.36 6.90 4.54
CA SER A 19 -1.11 7.43 5.68
C SER A 19 -2.61 7.29 5.45
N THR A 20 -3.38 7.35 6.53
CA THR A 20 -4.85 7.22 6.48
C THR A 20 -5.47 8.15 5.43
N GLY A 21 -6.29 7.58 4.55
CA GLY A 21 -6.90 8.28 3.41
C GLY A 21 -6.15 8.10 2.08
N ASP A 22 -4.89 7.68 2.09
CA ASP A 22 -4.12 7.48 0.87
C ASP A 22 -4.65 6.31 0.02
N VAL A 23 -4.61 6.51 -1.29
CA VAL A 23 -4.85 5.49 -2.32
C VAL A 23 -3.59 5.34 -3.15
N LEU A 24 -2.97 4.15 -3.04
CA LEU A 24 -1.72 3.81 -3.70
C LEU A 24 -1.98 2.75 -4.77
N PHE A 25 -1.28 2.85 -5.90
CA PHE A 25 -1.43 1.96 -7.04
C PHE A 25 -0.20 1.07 -7.20
N VAL A 26 -0.47 -0.22 -7.48
CA VAL A 26 0.55 -1.20 -7.84
C VAL A 26 0.14 -1.90 -9.14
N PRO A 27 0.93 -1.78 -10.22
CA PRO A 27 0.70 -2.50 -11.47
C PRO A 27 0.65 -4.03 -11.28
N LYS A 28 -0.10 -4.72 -12.14
CA LYS A 28 -0.18 -6.20 -12.14
C LYS A 28 1.21 -6.82 -12.23
N GLY A 29 1.49 -7.76 -11.34
CA GLY A 29 2.76 -8.51 -11.31
C GLY A 29 3.94 -7.76 -10.70
N MET A 30 3.80 -6.48 -10.33
CA MET A 30 4.86 -5.75 -9.64
C MET A 30 5.02 -6.26 -8.21
N ALA A 31 6.26 -6.52 -7.79
CA ALA A 31 6.56 -6.88 -6.41
C ALA A 31 6.26 -5.71 -5.48
N HIS A 32 5.51 -5.96 -4.42
CA HIS A 32 5.14 -4.93 -3.46
C HIS A 32 4.95 -5.50 -2.06
N ARG A 33 5.30 -4.71 -1.06
CA ARG A 33 5.08 -5.03 0.35
C ARG A 33 4.92 -3.74 1.13
N PHE A 34 4.02 -3.74 2.09
CA PHE A 34 4.06 -2.70 3.11
C PHE A 34 5.08 -3.09 4.21
N ASP A 35 5.78 -2.11 4.78
CA ASP A 35 6.62 -2.27 5.97
C ASP A 35 6.54 -1.04 6.88
N THR A 36 7.27 -1.08 8.00
CA THR A 36 7.41 0.06 8.95
C THR A 36 6.05 0.64 9.35
N PHE A 37 5.26 -0.16 10.04
CA PHE A 37 3.86 0.14 10.34
C PHE A 37 3.66 0.79 11.70
N SER A 38 2.66 1.67 11.80
CA SER A 38 2.07 2.02 13.09
C SER A 38 1.28 0.83 13.67
N ALA A 39 1.07 0.83 14.99
CA ALA A 39 0.40 -0.27 15.69
C ALA A 39 -1.05 -0.49 15.24
N ASP A 40 -1.70 0.56 14.72
CA ASP A 40 -3.08 0.57 14.26
C ASP A 40 -3.21 0.47 12.73
N PHE A 41 -2.15 0.14 12.00
CA PHE A 41 -2.19 0.11 10.55
C PHE A 41 -3.22 -0.90 10.01
N SER A 42 -4.12 -0.42 9.16
CA SER A 42 -5.05 -1.26 8.40
C SER A 42 -5.28 -0.70 6.99
N THR A 43 -5.46 -1.59 6.02
CA THR A 43 -5.63 -1.20 4.62
C THR A 43 -6.55 -2.15 3.87
N TRP A 44 -7.23 -1.63 2.86
CA TRP A 44 -7.99 -2.42 1.89
C TRP A 44 -7.20 -2.56 0.60
N VAL A 45 -7.07 -3.80 0.11
CA VAL A 45 -6.48 -4.13 -1.18
C VAL A 45 -7.61 -4.45 -2.16
N LEU A 46 -7.62 -3.75 -3.30
CA LEU A 46 -8.57 -3.97 -4.38
C LEU A 46 -7.80 -4.34 -5.65
N PHE A 47 -8.19 -5.45 -6.27
CA PHE A 47 -7.72 -5.83 -7.60
C PHE A 47 -8.76 -5.38 -8.62
N PHE A 48 -8.32 -4.64 -9.65
CA PHE A 48 -9.18 -4.14 -10.71
C PHE A 48 -8.41 -4.13 -12.03
N GLY A 49 -9.15 -4.14 -13.14
CA GLY A 49 -8.60 -4.20 -14.49
C GLY A 49 -8.96 -5.50 -15.22
N PRO A 50 -8.66 -5.59 -16.52
CA PRO A 50 -8.88 -6.80 -17.31
C PRO A 50 -8.03 -7.96 -16.80
N GLU A 51 -8.48 -9.19 -17.08
CA GLU A 51 -7.70 -10.40 -16.85
C GLU A 51 -6.45 -10.47 -17.74
#